data_AF-A0A5K1G155-F1
#
_entry.id   AF-A0A5K1G155-F1
#
_cell.length_a   1.000
_cell.length_b   1.000
_cell.length_c   1.000
_cell.angle_alpha   90.00
_cell.angle_beta   90.00
_cell.angle_gamma   90.00
#
_symmetry.space_group_name_H-M   'P 1'
#
loop_
_entity.id
_entity.type
_entity.pdbx_description
1 polymer ?
#
loop_
_entity_poly.entity_id
_entity_poly.type
_entity_poly.pdbx_seq_one_letter_code
_entity_poly.pdbx_strand_id
1 'polypeptide(L)' 'EGFRYHHAEPTYLMLVKWLPDTPNVLPIYATHRLGIGAVVINNKKE' A
#
# COMPACT_ATOMS: atom_id res chain seq x y z
N GLU A 1 0.24 -24.46 4.28
CA GLU A 1 0.03 -23.45 5.34
C GLU A 1 1.38 -22.91 5.82
N GLY A 2 1.53 -21.60 6.04
CA GLY A 2 2.78 -21.00 6.53
C GLY A 2 3.25 -19.72 5.83
N PHE A 3 2.71 -19.42 4.65
CA PHE A 3 2.88 -18.13 3.98
C PHE A 3 1.55 -17.34 4.06
N ARG A 4 1.64 -16.01 4.20
CA ARG A 4 0.49 -15.09 4.25
C ARG A 4 0.55 -14.08 3.11
N TYR A 5 -0.59 -13.53 2.69
CA TYR A 5 -0.65 -12.45 1.70
C TYR A 5 0.09 -11.20 2.20
N HIS A 6 0.79 -10.53 1.28
CA HIS A 6 1.52 -9.29 1.59
C HIS A 6 1.20 -8.16 0.62
N HIS A 7 1.24 -8.42 -0.70
CA HIS A 7 0.88 -7.44 -1.75
C HIS A 7 0.45 -8.16 -3.03
N ALA A 8 -0.23 -7.47 -3.92
CA ALA A 8 -0.59 -7.98 -5.24
C ALA A 8 -0.41 -6.88 -6.31
N GLU A 9 0.09 -7.28 -7.47
CA GLU A 9 0.12 -6.48 -8.69
C GLU A 9 -0.78 -7.14 -9.74
N PRO A 10 -1.12 -6.46 -10.85
CA PRO A 10 -2.03 -7.01 -11.86
C PRO A 10 -1.62 -8.39 -12.40
N THR A 11 -0.34 -8.72 -12.39
CA THR A 11 0.21 -9.95 -12.97
C THR A 11 0.75 -10.94 -11.95
N TYR A 12 0.81 -10.59 -10.66
CA TYR A 12 1.35 -11.49 -9.66
C TYR A 12 0.84 -11.22 -8.24
N LEU A 13 0.99 -12.25 -7.40
CA LEU A 13 0.66 -12.23 -6.00
C LEU A 13 1.93 -12.47 -5.16
N MET A 14 2.16 -11.63 -4.15
CA MET A 14 3.25 -11.82 -3.19
C MET A 14 2.73 -12.43 -1.89
N LEU A 15 3.37 -13.52 -1.49
CA LEU A 15 3.20 -14.17 -0.21
C LEU A 15 4.47 -14.00 0.63
N VAL A 16 4.34 -13.93 1.95
CA VAL A 16 5.45 -13.72 2.87
C VAL A 16 5.40 -14.69 4.06
N LYS A 17 6.57 -15.10 4.54
CA LYS A 17 6.75 -15.85 5.80
C LYS A 17 7.94 -15.26 6.54
N TRP A 18 7.74 -14.91 7.81
CA TRP A 18 8.86 -14.55 8.69
C TRP A 18 9.51 -15.84 9.18
N LEU A 19 10.82 -15.97 8.95
CA LEU A 19 11.60 -17.18 9.27
C LEU A 19 12.34 -17.11 10.62
N PRO A 20 12.84 -15.94 11.07
CA PRO A 20 13.52 -15.86 12.37
C PRO A 20 12.59 -16.12 13.56
N ASP A 21 13.15 -16.63 14.65
CA ASP A 21 12.49 -16.77 15.96
C ASP A 21 12.30 -15.44 16.71
N THR A 22 12.60 -14.31 16.05
CA THR A 22 12.39 -12.96 16.58
C THR A 22 10.99 -12.45 16.23
N PRO A 23 10.48 -11.42 16.93
CA PRO A 23 9.24 -10.77 16.54
C PRO A 23 9.25 -10.34 15.06
N ASN A 24 8.14 -10.58 14.38
CA ASN A 24 7.96 -10.21 12.99
C ASN A 24 7.74 -8.69 12.87
N VAL A 25 8.65 -8.01 12.16
CA VAL A 25 8.62 -6.55 11.96
C VAL A 25 8.14 -6.14 10.56
N LEU A 26 7.63 -7.09 9.76
CA LEU A 26 7.08 -6.77 8.44
C LEU A 26 5.83 -5.90 8.59
N PRO A 27 5.76 -4.76 7.86
CA PRO A 27 4.55 -3.95 7.79
C PRO A 27 3.36 -4.79 7.37
N ILE A 28 2.23 -4.62 8.05
CA ILE A 28 1.07 -5.48 7.82
C ILE A 28 0.34 -5.05 6.54
N TYR A 29 0.24 -3.74 6.28
CA TYR A 29 -0.43 -3.16 5.11
C TYR A 29 0.13 -1.77 4.78
N ALA A 30 0.10 -1.37 3.51
CA ALA A 30 0.09 0.05 3.15
C ALA A 30 -1.34 0.58 3.35
N THR A 31 -1.57 1.41 4.37
CA THR A 31 -2.92 1.80 4.81
C THR A 31 -3.42 3.12 4.21
N HIS A 32 -2.53 3.95 3.69
CA HIS A 32 -2.86 5.32 3.31
C HIS A 32 -3.21 5.40 1.82
N ARG A 33 -4.42 5.87 1.54
CA ARG A 33 -4.80 6.36 0.21
C ARG A 33 -4.43 7.83 0.12
N LEU A 34 -3.58 8.18 -0.82
CA LEU A 34 -3.23 9.57 -1.12
C LEU A 34 -4.15 10.07 -2.24
N GLY A 35 -4.86 11.17 -1.97
CA GLY A 35 -5.67 11.88 -2.95
C GLY A 35 -5.11 13.28 -3.16
N ILE A 36 -5.13 13.76 -4.42
CA ILE A 36 -4.73 15.13 -4.76
C ILE A 36 -5.96 15.83 -5.35
N GLY A 37 -6.34 16.97 -4.76
CA GLY A 37 -7.35 17.87 -5.30
C GLY A 37 -6.68 19.12 -5.86
N ALA A 38 -7.12 19.56 -7.04
CA ALA A 38 -6.67 20.79 -7.67
C ALA A 38 -7.86 21.71 -7.95
N VAL A 39 -7.70 23.00 -7.66
CA VAL A 39 -8.67 24.03 -8.00
C VAL A 39 -8.01 25.00 -8.97
N VAL A 40 -8.64 25.20 -10.11
CA VAL A 40 -8.18 26.14 -11.14
C VAL A 40 -8.93 27.45 -10.96
N ILE A 41 -8.22 28.51 -10.62
CA ILE A 41 -8.79 29.86 -10.45
C ILE A 41 -8.26 30.73 -11.58
N ASN A 42 -9.17 31.34 -12.34
CA ASN A 42 -8.84 32.36 -13.31
C ASN A 42 -9.11 33.77 -12.74
N ASN A 43 -8.43 34.79 -13.27
CA ASN A 43 -8.63 36.17 -12.83
C ASN A 43 -9.97 36.77 -13.31
N LYS A 44 -10.75 36.03 -14.11
CA LYS A 44 -12.04 36.49 -14.66
C LYS A 44 -13.22 36.28 -13.72
N LYS A 45 -13.02 35.63 -12.56
CA LYS A 45 -14.09 35.31 -11.59
C LYS A 45 -15.25 34.50 -12.20
N GLU A 46 -14.94 33.57 -13.11
CA GLU A 46 -15.89 32.63 -13.72
C GLU A 46 -16.08 31.37 -12.86
#